data_AF-A0AAD1BZZ2-F1
#
_entry.id   AF-A0AAD1BZZ2-F1
#
_cell.length_a   1.000
_cell.length_b   1.000
_cell.length_c   1.000
_cell.angle_alpha   90.00
_cell.angle_beta   90.00
_cell.angle_gamma   90.00
#
_symmetry.space_group_name_H-M   'P 1'
#
loop_
_entity.id
_entity.type
_entity.pdbx_description
1 polymer ?
#
loop_
_entity_poly.entity_id
_entity_poly.type
_entity_poly.pdbx_seq_one_letter_code
_entity_poly.pdbx_strand_id
1 'polypeptide(L)'
;MALGLVWLDPSYRSERYGSAPGQVQNIALADGSSLILDGGSQVNVSWHLRSRRVELLAGQALFDVAPATFRPFYTLAGSTEITVVGTRYNVSRVAEQVRVTVEEGKVAVRGQVNELLLTPGQQVLVHDGQLGNPAQVDAKALNGWIKGRVVFDRTPLVEVLDTLRRQRNIVVHLDDPDLARLPVSGTFDSANLDALLALLPKILPLELHTAADGSLSLSRRATKK
;
A
#
# COMPACT_ATOMS: atom_id res chain seq x y z
N MET A 1 33.08 -8.66 19.13
CA MET A 1 33.40 -7.93 17.89
C MET A 1 33.31 -8.90 16.72
N ALA A 2 32.22 -8.85 15.94
CA ALA A 2 32.04 -9.63 14.72
C ALA A 2 31.77 -8.64 13.58
N LEU A 3 32.85 -7.99 13.14
CA LEU A 3 32.89 -7.15 11.95
C LEU A 3 33.26 -8.04 10.75
N GLY A 4 32.57 -7.88 9.62
CA GLY A 4 33.22 -8.07 8.32
C GLY A 4 32.77 -9.21 7.42
N LEU A 5 31.48 -9.55 7.33
CA LEU A 5 30.97 -10.44 6.27
C LEU A 5 29.70 -9.97 5.54
N VAL A 6 29.34 -8.68 5.64
CA VAL A 6 28.51 -8.01 4.62
C VAL A 6 29.46 -7.62 3.48
N TRP A 7 29.83 -8.60 2.66
CA TRP A 7 30.68 -8.44 1.48
C TRP A 7 30.05 -7.44 0.50
N LEU A 8 30.72 -6.29 0.33
CA LEU A 8 30.60 -5.25 -0.71
C LEU A 8 29.65 -5.59 -1.88
N ASP A 9 28.37 -5.23 -1.75
CA ASP A 9 27.46 -5.05 -2.89
C ASP A 9 27.02 -3.57 -2.92
N PRO A 10 27.94 -2.61 -3.15
CA PRO A 10 27.60 -1.19 -3.20
C PRO A 10 26.65 -0.91 -4.35
N SER A 11 25.75 0.06 -4.17
CA SER A 11 24.96 0.53 -5.30
C SER A 11 25.89 1.27 -6.27
N TYR A 12 25.81 0.94 -7.55
CA TYR A 12 26.52 1.67 -8.61
C TYR A 12 25.62 2.73 -9.27
N ARG A 13 24.31 2.65 -9.04
CA ARG A 13 23.31 3.57 -9.57
C ARG A 13 22.08 3.57 -8.65
N SER A 14 21.54 4.75 -8.40
CA SER A 14 20.28 4.92 -7.66
C SER A 14 19.38 5.90 -8.38
N GLU A 15 18.08 5.65 -8.35
CA GLU A 15 17.05 6.40 -9.04
C GLU A 15 15.85 6.59 -8.13
N ARG A 16 15.32 7.81 -8.07
CA ARG A 16 14.14 8.12 -7.27
C ARG A 16 12.95 8.33 -8.19
N TYR A 17 11.84 7.72 -7.82
CA TYR A 17 10.58 7.86 -8.50
C TYR A 17 9.49 8.21 -7.49
N GLY A 18 8.50 8.94 -7.96
CA GLY A 18 7.35 9.28 -7.13
C GLY A 18 6.20 9.81 -7.95
N SER A 19 5.00 9.51 -7.46
CA SER A 19 3.74 9.89 -8.06
C SER A 19 3.08 11.02 -7.26
N ALA A 20 2.49 11.98 -7.95
CA ALA A 20 1.65 12.98 -7.31
C ALA A 20 0.39 12.30 -6.71
N PRO A 21 -0.24 12.91 -5.68
CA PRO A 21 -1.55 12.47 -5.21
C PRO A 21 -2.55 12.32 -6.35
N GLY A 22 -3.27 11.19 -6.39
CA GLY A 22 -4.25 10.88 -7.43
C GLY A 22 -3.65 10.50 -8.80
N GLN A 23 -2.32 10.48 -8.97
CA GLN A 23 -1.67 10.07 -10.21
C GLN A 23 -1.06 8.67 -10.08
N VAL A 24 -1.42 7.76 -11.00
CA VAL A 24 -0.72 6.48 -11.15
C VAL A 24 0.50 6.67 -12.06
N GLN A 25 1.66 6.14 -11.66
CA GLN A 25 2.88 6.19 -12.46
C GLN A 25 3.38 4.79 -12.82
N ASN A 26 3.55 4.53 -14.11
CA ASN A 26 4.15 3.31 -14.62
C ASN A 26 5.63 3.53 -14.90
N ILE A 27 6.49 2.66 -14.39
CA ILE A 27 7.95 2.77 -14.50
C ILE A 27 8.49 1.44 -15.03
N ALA A 28 9.17 1.48 -16.17
CA ALA A 28 9.94 0.35 -16.67
C ALA A 28 11.37 0.43 -16.12
N LEU A 29 11.85 -0.66 -15.52
CA LEU A 29 13.21 -0.75 -14.99
C LEU A 29 14.15 -1.40 -16.00
N ALA A 30 15.45 -1.11 -15.87
CA ALA A 30 16.47 -1.57 -16.81
C ALA A 30 16.70 -3.09 -16.83
N ASP A 31 16.21 -3.82 -15.83
CA ASP A 31 16.30 -5.28 -15.72
C ASP A 31 15.08 -6.01 -16.32
N GLY A 32 14.16 -5.27 -16.95
CA GLY A 32 12.91 -5.80 -17.49
C GLY A 32 11.77 -5.89 -16.48
N SER A 33 12.03 -5.56 -15.20
CA SER A 33 10.96 -5.43 -14.21
C SER A 33 10.15 -4.15 -14.46
N SER A 34 8.94 -4.09 -13.93
CA SER A 34 8.14 -2.86 -13.95
C SER A 34 7.53 -2.57 -12.58
N LEU A 35 7.37 -1.28 -12.30
CA LEU A 35 6.71 -0.77 -11.11
C LEU A 35 5.49 0.05 -11.52
N ILE A 36 4.37 -0.15 -10.84
CA ILE A 36 3.23 0.74 -10.89
C ILE A 36 3.13 1.39 -9.52
N LEU A 37 3.20 2.71 -9.45
CA LEU A 37 3.06 3.48 -8.22
C LEU A 37 1.64 4.05 -8.14
N ASP A 38 0.96 3.86 -7.02
CA ASP A 38 -0.31 4.53 -6.73
C ASP A 38 -0.06 6.01 -6.36
N GLY A 39 -1.09 6.85 -6.35
CA GLY A 39 -0.96 8.27 -6.03
C GLY A 39 -0.32 8.56 -4.67
N GLY A 40 0.62 9.51 -4.65
CA GLY A 40 1.32 9.92 -3.43
C GLY A 40 2.33 8.87 -2.92
N SER A 41 2.91 8.09 -3.83
CA SER A 41 3.90 7.07 -3.51
C SER A 41 5.31 7.53 -3.87
N GLN A 42 6.30 7.00 -3.15
CA GLN A 42 7.71 7.33 -3.36
C GLN A 42 8.55 6.07 -3.24
N VAL A 43 9.42 5.84 -4.23
CA VAL A 43 10.35 4.72 -4.24
C VAL A 43 11.77 5.16 -4.59
N ASN A 44 12.74 4.49 -3.99
CA ASN A 44 14.15 4.61 -4.33
C ASN A 44 14.66 3.28 -4.86
N VAL A 45 15.04 3.23 -6.13
CA VAL A 45 15.59 2.05 -6.79
C VAL A 45 17.10 2.14 -6.74
N SER A 46 17.76 1.12 -6.21
CA SER A 46 19.22 1.01 -6.15
C SER A 46 19.69 -0.27 -6.85
N TRP A 47 20.63 -0.09 -7.76
CA TRP A 47 21.19 -1.15 -8.57
C TRP A 47 22.54 -1.58 -8.00
N HIS A 48 22.64 -2.88 -7.76
CA HIS A 48 23.86 -3.50 -7.24
C HIS A 48 24.33 -4.61 -8.18
N LEU A 49 25.58 -5.03 -8.04
CA LEU A 49 26.15 -6.08 -8.89
C LEU A 49 25.42 -7.42 -8.68
N ARG A 50 25.12 -7.75 -7.42
CA ARG A 50 24.53 -9.04 -7.03
C ARG A 50 23.06 -8.95 -6.65
N SER A 51 22.52 -7.75 -6.52
CA SER A 51 21.13 -7.54 -6.13
C SER A 51 20.45 -6.38 -6.83
N ARG A 52 19.13 -6.39 -6.79
CA ARG A 52 18.25 -5.27 -7.17
C ARG A 52 17.51 -4.87 -5.90
N ARG A 53 17.54 -3.60 -5.53
CA ARG A 53 16.90 -3.15 -4.30
C ARG A 53 15.96 -2.00 -4.59
N VAL A 54 14.75 -2.08 -4.08
CA VAL A 54 13.79 -0.99 -4.12
C VAL A 54 13.35 -0.69 -2.71
N GLU A 55 13.37 0.58 -2.32
CA GLU A 55 12.86 1.04 -1.04
C GLU A 55 11.56 1.80 -1.29
N LEU A 56 10.45 1.30 -0.76
CA LEU A 56 9.16 1.99 -0.73
C LEU A 56 9.11 2.90 0.49
N LEU A 57 9.35 4.19 0.24
CA LEU A 57 9.39 5.20 1.27
C LEU A 57 7.98 5.53 1.78
N ALA A 58 6.99 5.59 0.90
CA ALA A 58 5.60 5.81 1.25
C ALA A 58 4.65 5.38 0.13
N GLY A 59 3.39 5.11 0.49
CA GLY A 59 2.32 4.84 -0.46
C GLY A 59 2.25 3.37 -0.86
N GLN A 60 1.88 3.10 -2.10
CA GLN A 60 1.63 1.75 -2.59
C GLN A 60 2.26 1.55 -3.96
N ALA A 61 2.83 0.37 -4.16
CA ALA A 61 3.42 -0.03 -5.42
C ALA A 61 3.07 -1.49 -5.77
N LEU A 62 2.76 -1.73 -7.04
CA LEU A 62 2.77 -3.06 -7.62
C LEU A 62 4.12 -3.29 -8.29
N PHE A 63 4.73 -4.43 -7.99
CA PHE A 63 5.98 -4.89 -8.55
C PHE A 63 5.68 -6.06 -9.49
N ASP A 64 6.13 -5.95 -10.73
CA ASP A 64 6.18 -7.06 -11.69
C ASP A 64 7.65 -7.34 -11.98
N VAL A 65 8.22 -8.31 -11.27
CA VAL A 65 9.67 -8.53 -11.24
C VAL A 65 10.06 -9.57 -12.27
N ALA A 66 10.94 -9.17 -13.19
CA ALA A 66 11.51 -10.07 -14.18
C ALA A 66 12.32 -11.19 -13.49
N PRO A 67 12.11 -12.46 -13.90
CA PRO A 67 12.81 -13.60 -13.33
C PRO A 67 14.34 -13.47 -13.41
N ALA A 68 15.04 -13.57 -12.28
CA ALA A 68 16.50 -13.71 -12.26
C ALA A 68 17.00 -14.48 -11.03
N THR A 69 17.42 -15.73 -11.24
CA THR A 69 17.83 -16.65 -10.16
C THR A 69 19.08 -16.20 -9.42
N PHE A 70 20.05 -15.62 -10.13
CA PHE A 70 21.34 -15.23 -9.55
C PHE A 70 21.41 -13.78 -9.06
N ARG A 71 20.30 -13.03 -9.17
CA ARG A 71 20.23 -11.62 -8.78
C ARG A 71 18.88 -11.35 -8.13
N PRO A 72 18.69 -11.68 -6.84
CA PRO A 72 17.44 -11.48 -6.14
C PRO A 72 17.00 -10.01 -6.17
N PHE A 73 15.69 -9.82 -6.08
CA PHE A 73 15.05 -8.52 -5.99
C PHE A 73 14.55 -8.32 -4.57
N TYR A 74 15.06 -7.30 -3.91
CA TYR A 74 14.69 -6.90 -2.56
C TYR A 74 13.79 -5.69 -2.61
N THR A 75 12.70 -5.72 -1.85
CA THR A 75 11.89 -4.55 -1.55
C THR A 75 11.93 -4.27 -0.05
N LEU A 76 12.32 -3.06 0.32
CA LEU A 76 12.30 -2.57 1.69
C LEU A 76 11.11 -1.65 1.87
N ALA A 77 10.33 -1.85 2.93
CA ALA A 77 9.23 -0.97 3.32
C ALA A 77 9.25 -0.83 4.84
N GLY A 78 9.71 0.32 5.35
CA GLY A 78 9.95 0.49 6.79
C GLY A 78 10.90 -0.59 7.33
N SER A 79 10.45 -1.33 8.35
CA SER A 79 11.19 -2.44 8.96
C SER A 79 10.98 -3.81 8.29
N THR A 80 10.30 -3.85 7.14
CA THR A 80 9.98 -5.10 6.42
C THR A 80 10.88 -5.27 5.20
N GLU A 81 11.53 -6.42 5.09
CA GLU A 81 12.29 -6.84 3.90
C GLU A 81 11.53 -7.91 3.13
N ILE A 82 11.35 -7.69 1.84
CA ILE A 82 10.64 -8.59 0.92
C ILE A 82 11.63 -9.08 -0.13
N THR A 83 11.76 -10.39 -0.30
CA THR A 83 12.68 -11.00 -1.26
C THR A 83 11.92 -11.82 -2.29
N VAL A 84 12.22 -11.58 -3.58
CA VAL A 84 11.65 -12.32 -4.71
C VAL A 84 12.70 -12.62 -5.78
N VAL A 85 12.37 -13.60 -6.64
CA VAL A 85 13.22 -13.98 -7.78
C VAL A 85 12.51 -13.84 -9.13
N GLY A 86 11.19 -13.65 -9.16
CA GLY A 86 10.34 -13.55 -10.35
C GLY A 86 8.88 -13.70 -9.95
N THR A 87 8.25 -12.58 -9.62
CA THR A 87 7.00 -12.53 -8.85
C THR A 87 6.25 -11.26 -9.20
N ARG A 88 4.92 -11.34 -9.20
CA ARG A 88 4.02 -10.19 -9.22
C ARG A 88 3.37 -10.01 -7.86
N TYR A 89 3.63 -8.89 -7.19
CA TYR A 89 3.16 -8.64 -5.83
C TYR A 89 2.93 -7.15 -5.57
N ASN A 90 2.05 -6.86 -4.63
CA ASN A 90 1.70 -5.52 -4.18
C ASN A 90 2.28 -5.26 -2.79
N VAL A 91 2.81 -4.06 -2.59
CA VAL A 91 3.24 -3.57 -1.27
C VAL A 91 2.60 -2.22 -1.02
N SER A 92 1.93 -2.08 0.13
CA SER A 92 1.41 -0.81 0.62
C SER A 92 2.05 -0.48 1.96
N ARG A 93 2.51 0.77 2.12
CA ARG A 93 3.10 1.30 3.34
C ARG A 93 2.33 2.54 3.78
N VAL A 94 1.75 2.44 4.98
CA VAL A 94 1.09 3.54 5.69
C VAL A 94 1.67 3.64 7.09
N ALA A 95 2.46 4.69 7.34
CA ALA A 95 3.26 4.80 8.57
C ALA A 95 4.10 3.52 8.79
N GLU A 96 3.91 2.84 9.92
CA GLU A 96 4.61 1.59 10.27
C GLU A 96 3.85 0.31 9.88
N GLN A 97 2.71 0.46 9.22
CA GLN A 97 1.95 -0.66 8.67
C GLN A 97 2.39 -0.94 7.24
N VAL A 98 2.79 -2.18 6.99
CA VAL A 98 3.13 -2.69 5.67
C VAL A 98 2.20 -3.84 5.33
N ARG A 99 1.55 -3.77 4.18
CA ARG A 99 0.73 -4.84 3.63
C ARG A 99 1.42 -5.40 2.40
N VAL A 100 1.61 -6.73 2.38
CA VAL A 100 2.20 -7.43 1.23
C VAL A 100 1.19 -8.43 0.70
N THR A 101 0.87 -8.35 -0.58
CA THR A 101 -0.11 -9.23 -1.25
C THR A 101 0.53 -9.87 -2.47
N VAL A 102 0.43 -11.18 -2.62
CA VAL A 102 1.05 -11.93 -3.73
C VAL A 102 0.02 -12.26 -4.79
N GLU A 103 0.26 -11.81 -6.03
CA GLU A 103 -0.58 -12.15 -7.18
C GLU A 103 -0.05 -13.39 -7.91
N GLU A 104 1.27 -13.44 -8.16
CA GLU A 104 1.92 -14.56 -8.85
C GLU A 104 3.32 -14.82 -8.29
N GLY A 105 3.78 -16.07 -8.32
CA GLY A 105 5.10 -16.44 -7.81
C GLY A 105 5.13 -16.66 -6.29
N LYS A 106 6.30 -16.47 -5.68
CA LYS A 106 6.52 -16.65 -4.23
C LYS A 106 7.24 -15.43 -3.68
N VAL A 107 6.90 -15.08 -2.44
CA VAL A 107 7.45 -13.90 -1.76
C VAL A 107 7.90 -14.29 -0.37
N ALA A 108 9.18 -14.13 -0.06
CA ALA A 108 9.65 -14.20 1.31
C ALA A 108 9.51 -12.82 1.95
N VAL A 109 8.74 -12.72 3.04
CA VAL A 109 8.55 -11.49 3.81
C VAL A 109 9.22 -11.68 5.16
N ARG A 110 10.21 -10.85 5.46
CA ARG A 110 10.98 -10.86 6.70
C ARG A 110 10.60 -9.63 7.53
N GLY A 111 10.10 -9.90 8.73
CA GLY A 111 9.93 -8.91 9.79
C GLY A 111 11.21 -8.80 10.65
N GLN A 112 11.07 -8.28 11.86
CA GLN A 112 12.22 -8.13 12.78
C GLN A 112 12.76 -9.47 13.30
N VAL A 113 11.87 -10.44 13.57
CA VAL A 113 12.23 -11.68 14.29
C VAL A 113 12.00 -12.94 13.45
N ASN A 114 11.07 -12.88 12.50
CA ASN A 114 10.63 -14.03 11.73
C ASN A 114 10.53 -13.72 10.23
N GLU A 115 10.45 -14.79 9.45
CA GLU A 115 10.26 -14.76 8.01
C GLU A 115 9.07 -15.66 7.65
N LEU A 116 8.29 -15.23 6.67
CA LEU A 116 7.12 -15.92 6.16
C LEU A 116 7.19 -16.02 4.64
N LEU A 117 6.95 -17.21 4.10
CA LEU A 117 6.81 -17.40 2.66
C LEU A 117 5.34 -17.29 2.27
N LEU A 118 5.01 -16.31 1.44
CA LEU A 118 3.70 -16.12 0.85
C LEU A 118 3.62 -16.74 -0.53
N THR A 119 2.47 -17.34 -0.82
CA THR A 119 2.08 -17.89 -2.13
C THR A 119 0.96 -17.07 -2.76
N PRO A 120 0.62 -17.29 -4.05
CA PRO A 120 -0.42 -16.52 -4.74
C PRO A 120 -1.76 -16.53 -3.99
N GLY A 121 -2.41 -15.38 -3.92
CA GLY A 121 -3.66 -15.19 -3.18
C GLY A 121 -3.47 -14.96 -1.67
N GLN A 122 -2.23 -14.98 -1.16
CA GLN A 122 -1.96 -14.66 0.23
C GLN A 122 -1.58 -13.20 0.43
N GLN A 123 -1.98 -12.67 1.58
CA GLN A 123 -1.62 -11.37 2.08
C GLN A 123 -1.16 -11.46 3.52
N VAL A 124 -0.16 -10.67 3.89
CA VAL A 124 0.22 -10.46 5.29
C VAL A 124 0.21 -8.99 5.63
N LEU A 125 -0.16 -8.69 6.87
CA LEU A 125 0.02 -7.39 7.49
C LEU A 125 1.22 -7.45 8.42
N VAL A 126 2.11 -6.49 8.27
CA VAL A 126 3.26 -6.26 9.16
C VAL A 126 3.03 -4.94 9.87
N HIS A 127 3.10 -4.95 11.19
CA HIS A 127 2.96 -3.76 12.00
C HIS A 127 4.22 -3.57 12.83
N ASP A 128 4.96 -2.48 12.61
CA ASP A 128 6.21 -2.22 13.33
C ASP A 128 7.18 -3.42 13.28
N GLY A 129 7.30 -4.04 12.11
CA GLY A 129 8.17 -5.20 11.87
C GLY A 129 7.65 -6.53 12.43
N GLN A 130 6.49 -6.55 13.10
CA GLN A 130 5.84 -7.77 13.56
C GLN A 130 4.94 -8.35 12.48
N LEU A 131 5.24 -9.57 12.04
CA LEU A 131 4.44 -10.29 11.06
C LEU A 131 3.14 -10.81 11.69
N GLY A 132 2.00 -10.42 11.12
CA GLY A 132 0.72 -11.07 11.39
C GLY A 132 0.58 -12.42 10.71
N ASN A 133 -0.58 -13.04 10.86
CA ASN A 133 -0.91 -14.28 10.16
C ASN A 133 -1.27 -14.00 8.69
N PRO A 134 -0.80 -14.80 7.72
CA PRO A 134 -1.24 -14.68 6.35
C PRO A 134 -2.72 -14.99 6.20
N ALA A 135 -3.42 -14.15 5.44
CA ALA A 135 -4.83 -14.30 5.08
C ALA A 135 -4.97 -14.58 3.57
N GLN A 136 -6.03 -15.29 3.20
CA GLN A 136 -6.41 -15.48 1.80
C GLN A 136 -7.18 -14.26 1.30
N VAL A 137 -6.83 -13.78 0.11
CA VAL A 137 -7.43 -12.63 -0.55
C VAL A 137 -7.52 -12.84 -2.06
N ASP A 138 -8.44 -12.16 -2.73
CA ASP A 138 -8.40 -12.02 -4.18
C ASP A 138 -7.39 -10.94 -4.58
N ALA A 139 -6.13 -11.34 -4.79
CA ALA A 139 -5.05 -10.43 -5.12
C ALA A 139 -5.33 -9.60 -6.40
N LYS A 140 -6.04 -10.18 -7.39
CA LYS A 140 -6.39 -9.48 -8.63
C LYS A 140 -7.45 -8.40 -8.38
N ALA A 141 -8.43 -8.69 -7.53
CA ALA A 141 -9.41 -7.69 -7.13
C ALA A 141 -8.79 -6.54 -6.34
N LEU A 142 -7.81 -6.82 -5.47
CA LEU A 142 -7.10 -5.81 -4.68
C LEU A 142 -6.22 -4.87 -5.51
N ASN A 143 -5.84 -5.27 -6.71
CA ASN A 143 -5.11 -4.44 -7.68
C ASN A 143 -6.02 -3.52 -8.51
N GLY A 144 -7.28 -3.31 -8.08
CA GLY A 144 -8.23 -2.40 -8.72
C GLY A 144 -7.71 -0.97 -8.88
N TRP A 145 -6.82 -0.51 -7.99
CA TRP A 145 -6.27 0.85 -7.99
C TRP A 145 -5.43 1.14 -9.23
N ILE A 146 -4.82 0.11 -9.83
CA ILE A 146 -4.10 0.21 -11.11
C ILE A 146 -5.02 0.66 -12.24
N LYS A 147 -6.30 0.25 -12.19
CA LYS A 147 -7.34 0.69 -13.13
C LYS A 147 -8.03 1.97 -12.66
N GLY A 148 -7.40 2.71 -11.76
CA GLY A 148 -7.99 3.87 -11.12
C GLY A 148 -9.17 3.53 -10.23
N ARG A 149 -9.22 2.34 -9.59
CA ARG A 149 -10.33 1.97 -8.69
C ARG A 149 -9.88 1.72 -7.25
N VAL A 150 -10.48 2.37 -6.29
CA VAL A 150 -10.26 2.07 -4.87
C VAL A 150 -11.25 0.99 -4.43
N VAL A 151 -10.73 -0.13 -3.90
CA VAL A 151 -11.55 -1.23 -3.38
C VAL A 151 -11.44 -1.25 -1.87
N PHE A 152 -12.59 -1.18 -1.20
CA PHE A 152 -12.72 -1.41 0.23
C PHE A 152 -13.43 -2.74 0.44
N ASP A 153 -12.88 -3.61 1.28
CA ASP A 153 -13.50 -4.87 1.68
C ASP A 153 -13.51 -4.96 3.20
N ARG A 154 -14.67 -4.66 3.80
CA ARG A 154 -14.88 -4.56 5.24
C ARG A 154 -13.81 -3.68 5.91
N THR A 155 -13.33 -2.67 5.20
CA THR A 155 -12.26 -1.80 5.64
C THR A 155 -12.80 -0.82 6.68
N PRO A 156 -12.15 -0.65 7.85
CA PRO A 156 -12.57 0.34 8.84
C PRO A 156 -12.65 1.74 8.24
N LEU A 157 -13.69 2.51 8.61
CA LEU A 157 -13.91 3.86 8.10
C LEU A 157 -12.67 4.75 8.26
N VAL A 158 -11.90 4.62 9.35
CA VAL A 158 -10.65 5.39 9.53
C VAL A 158 -9.64 5.16 8.39
N GLU A 159 -9.44 3.92 7.96
CA GLU A 159 -8.53 3.59 6.85
C GLU A 159 -9.08 4.11 5.51
N VAL A 160 -10.42 4.09 5.35
CA VAL A 160 -11.09 4.69 4.19
C VAL A 160 -10.84 6.20 4.13
N LEU A 161 -10.97 6.89 5.26
CA LEU A 161 -10.71 8.33 5.35
C LEU A 161 -9.24 8.67 5.11
N ASP A 162 -8.31 7.86 5.60
CA ASP A 162 -6.87 8.02 5.31
C ASP A 162 -6.56 7.88 3.82
N THR A 163 -7.27 6.98 3.14
CA THR A 163 -7.17 6.83 1.68
C THR A 163 -7.70 8.08 0.96
N LEU A 164 -8.85 8.61 1.39
CA LEU A 164 -9.41 9.85 0.84
C LEU A 164 -8.47 11.04 1.04
N ARG A 165 -7.92 11.22 2.25
CA ARG A 165 -6.94 12.28 2.55
C ARG A 165 -5.73 12.20 1.62
N ARG A 166 -5.21 10.98 1.37
CA ARG A 166 -4.07 10.74 0.48
C ARG A 166 -4.36 11.03 -0.98
N GLN A 167 -5.52 10.62 -1.49
CA GLN A 167 -5.82 10.74 -2.92
C GLN A 167 -6.42 12.10 -3.31
N ARG A 168 -7.07 12.81 -2.39
CA ARG A 168 -7.77 14.08 -2.66
C ARG A 168 -7.15 15.31 -1.97
N ASN A 169 -6.14 15.15 -1.12
CA ASN A 169 -5.58 16.24 -0.31
C ASN A 169 -6.67 17.03 0.44
N ILE A 170 -7.63 16.32 1.04
CA ILE A 170 -8.73 16.90 1.81
C ILE A 170 -8.49 16.71 3.32
N VAL A 171 -9.01 17.64 4.12
CA VAL A 171 -9.05 17.52 5.58
C VAL A 171 -10.42 17.00 5.98
N VAL A 172 -10.44 15.80 6.57
CA VAL A 172 -11.67 15.17 7.09
C VAL A 172 -11.48 14.91 8.58
N HIS A 173 -12.40 15.39 9.41
CA HIS A 173 -12.47 15.12 10.85
C HIS A 173 -13.57 14.12 11.15
N LEU A 174 -13.33 13.26 12.13
CA LEU A 174 -14.30 12.29 12.62
C LEU A 174 -14.66 12.71 14.05
N ASP A 175 -15.88 13.23 14.23
CA ASP A 175 -16.31 13.84 15.49
C ASP A 175 -16.71 12.79 16.54
N ASP A 176 -17.11 11.60 16.09
CA ASP A 176 -17.43 10.44 16.93
C ASP A 176 -16.43 9.29 16.66
N PRO A 177 -15.51 8.98 17.61
CA PRO A 177 -14.51 7.94 17.48
C PRO A 177 -15.08 6.54 17.21
N ASP A 178 -16.30 6.24 17.64
CA ASP A 178 -16.90 4.92 17.42
C ASP A 178 -17.19 4.65 15.94
N LEU A 179 -17.40 5.70 15.13
CA LEU A 179 -17.62 5.58 13.70
C LEU A 179 -16.38 5.05 12.97
N ALA A 180 -15.17 5.24 13.53
CA ALA A 180 -13.90 4.86 12.93
C ALA A 180 -13.82 3.37 12.57
N ARG A 181 -14.54 2.53 13.31
CA ARG A 181 -14.54 1.06 13.17
C ARG A 181 -15.61 0.54 12.21
N LEU A 182 -16.49 1.40 11.71
CA LEU A 182 -17.55 0.97 10.82
C LEU A 182 -16.94 0.42 9.51
N PRO A 183 -17.32 -0.81 9.10
CA PRO A 183 -16.78 -1.39 7.89
C PRO A 183 -17.41 -0.72 6.66
N VAL A 184 -16.57 -0.36 5.70
CA VAL A 184 -16.97 0.08 4.37
C VAL A 184 -16.55 -1.00 3.37
N SER A 185 -17.49 -1.39 2.52
CA SER A 185 -17.23 -2.27 1.38
C SER A 185 -17.71 -1.61 0.09
N GLY A 186 -16.93 -1.71 -0.97
CA GLY A 186 -17.30 -1.20 -2.28
C GLY A 186 -16.10 -0.90 -3.17
N THR A 187 -16.39 -0.73 -4.46
CA THR A 187 -15.40 -0.35 -5.47
C THR A 187 -15.75 1.04 -5.98
N PHE A 188 -14.80 1.97 -5.89
CA PHE A 188 -14.96 3.37 -6.27
C PHE A 188 -13.94 3.76 -7.32
N ASP A 189 -14.24 4.74 -8.15
CA ASP A 189 -13.24 5.31 -9.05
C ASP A 189 -12.37 6.30 -8.25
N SER A 190 -11.05 6.13 -8.30
CA SER A 190 -10.05 7.02 -7.70
C SER A 190 -10.13 8.45 -8.24
N ALA A 191 -10.55 8.62 -9.51
CA ALA A 191 -10.79 9.92 -10.11
C ALA A 191 -12.07 10.57 -9.56
N ASN A 192 -13.01 9.79 -9.02
CA ASN A 192 -14.30 10.28 -8.51
C ASN A 192 -14.60 9.80 -7.08
N LEU A 193 -13.67 10.04 -6.16
CA LEU A 193 -13.87 9.75 -4.74
C LEU A 193 -14.89 10.68 -4.05
N ASP A 194 -15.32 11.76 -4.70
CA ASP A 194 -16.41 12.60 -4.21
C ASP A 194 -17.74 11.83 -4.17
N ALA A 195 -17.91 10.87 -5.09
CA ALA A 195 -19.04 9.94 -5.06
C ALA A 195 -19.02 9.05 -3.81
N LEU A 196 -17.84 8.64 -3.32
CA LEU A 196 -17.72 7.90 -2.06
C LEU A 196 -18.11 8.78 -0.87
N LEU A 197 -17.57 10.00 -0.78
CA LEU A 197 -17.92 10.95 0.29
C LEU A 197 -19.43 11.21 0.36
N ALA A 198 -20.08 11.43 -0.81
CA ALA A 198 -21.52 11.61 -0.90
C ALA A 198 -22.33 10.34 -0.57
N LEU A 199 -21.71 9.16 -0.68
CA LEU A 199 -22.33 7.88 -0.37
C LEU A 199 -22.23 7.51 1.10
N LEU A 200 -21.15 7.90 1.80
CA LEU A 200 -20.92 7.52 3.22
C LEU A 200 -22.14 7.78 4.12
N PRO A 201 -22.80 8.95 4.09
CA PRO A 201 -24.02 9.16 4.87
C PRO A 201 -25.17 8.25 4.45
N LYS A 202 -25.25 7.81 3.19
CA LYS A 202 -26.35 6.96 2.72
C LYS A 202 -26.21 5.52 3.22
N ILE A 203 -24.98 5.04 3.45
CA ILE A 203 -24.70 3.64 3.79
C ILE A 203 -24.31 3.42 5.25
N LEU A 204 -23.90 4.48 5.96
CA LEU A 204 -23.54 4.45 7.38
C LEU A 204 -24.45 5.38 8.21
N PRO A 205 -24.60 5.14 9.53
CA PRO A 205 -25.37 5.99 10.44
C PRO A 205 -24.63 7.29 10.80
N LEU A 206 -24.17 8.03 9.79
CA LEU A 206 -23.40 9.25 9.93
C LEU A 206 -23.99 10.40 9.10
N GLU A 207 -23.55 11.61 9.41
CA GLU A 207 -23.80 12.84 8.66
C GLU A 207 -22.47 13.47 8.26
N LEU A 208 -22.46 14.14 7.10
CA LEU A 208 -21.31 14.87 6.59
C LEU A 208 -21.63 16.36 6.64
N HIS A 209 -20.81 17.12 7.35
CA HIS A 209 -20.86 18.57 7.40
C HIS A 209 -19.64 19.15 6.68
N THR A 210 -19.85 20.21 5.92
CA THR A 210 -18.78 20.97 5.28
C THR A 210 -18.65 22.30 6.00
N ALA A 211 -17.48 22.57 6.55
CA ALA A 211 -17.18 23.83 7.21
C ALA A 211 -16.87 24.93 6.17
N ALA A 212 -16.94 26.18 6.62
CA ALA A 212 -16.71 27.35 5.75
C ALA A 212 -15.28 27.44 5.18
N ASP A 213 -14.31 26.77 5.82
CA ASP A 213 -12.92 26.67 5.38
C ASP A 213 -12.67 25.52 4.38
N GLY A 214 -13.72 24.78 4.01
CA GLY A 214 -13.65 23.62 3.11
C GLY A 214 -13.27 22.30 3.80
N SER A 215 -13.06 22.29 5.11
CA SER A 215 -12.88 21.04 5.87
C SER A 215 -14.19 20.27 5.98
N LEU A 216 -14.08 18.94 6.07
CA LEU A 216 -15.21 18.03 6.22
C LEU A 216 -15.24 17.48 7.64
N SER A 217 -16.42 17.42 8.26
CA SER A 217 -16.62 16.73 9.54
C SER A 217 -17.68 15.63 9.40
N LEU A 218 -17.39 14.46 9.98
CA LEU A 218 -18.28 13.30 10.01
C LEU A 218 -18.77 13.09 11.44
N SER A 219 -20.07 13.20 11.64
CA SER A 219 -20.72 13.05 12.94
C SER A 219 -21.74 11.90 12.90
N ARG A 220 -22.16 11.38 14.06
CA ARG A 220 -23.21 10.35 14.11
C ARG A 220 -24.56 10.98 13.76
N ARG A 221 -25.31 10.33 12.86
CA ARG A 221 -26.69 10.75 12.56
C ARG A 221 -27.52 10.70 13.82
N ALA A 222 -28.18 11.81 14.15
CA ALA A 222 -29.13 11.82 15.23
C ALA A 222 -30.31 10.91 14.87
N THR A 223 -30.49 9.81 15.61
CA THR A 223 -31.72 9.02 15.52
C THR A 223 -32.85 9.86 16.06
N LYS A 224 -33.76 10.33 15.18
CA LYS A 224 -35.05 10.87 15.62
C LYS A 224 -35.74 9.78 16.43
N LYS A 225 -36.00 10.08 17.70
CA LYS A 225 -36.85 9.30 18.60
C LYS A 225 -38.26 9.18 18.04
#